data_AF-A0A920I247-F1
#
_entry.id   AF-A0A920I247-F1
#
_cell.length_a   1.000
_cell.length_b   1.000
_cell.length_c   1.000
_cell.angle_alpha   90.00
_cell.angle_beta   90.00
_cell.angle_gamma   90.00
#
_symmetry.space_group_name_H-M   'P 1'
#
loop_
_entity.id
_entity.type
_entity.pdbx_description
1 polymer ?
#
loop_
_entity_poly.entity_id
_entity_poly.type
_entity_poly.pdbx_seq_one_letter_code
_entity_poly.pdbx_strand_id
1 'polypeptide(L)'
;MAAASATSDYPRGNGTGGGGWTGADRALLLGLVAFAALRTASLVFSPLELGVDEAQYWLWSTGFDFGYYTKPPLTSWIIGLSHSLFGHHEWAVRLPAPWLHLATSLVLWRAADWLAGPAAGRIAAMIWMTLPSIALGSFVISTDTPLLLCWSAGVLALVGVLTGRLRERRGMLLAGGAFGAAMLAKYAAIYGLAGLALFVLATSVLSRDTERQKVIGWRGLGLFALGMVAVASPNILWNLANELTTVRHLGDNANLDLRSYSLAGSIGFLAAQFATAGPVVFALMFGILRTRRGDDAGLLLLCLSAPVILVIMVQAFLSEANANWGLTAMPALVLWLARWMAQARPVIGRLAIGINLGLCALVLAVTTAGSLGPVTPDSDPFRRLRGWQALAADTGAALEAHGAATVIADRRATASLLSWHFHDRRIGGKPVTVLVIDADGRPTNHFEQNLAWQPGAGRRIVALDGRKAPPEMTGVDWRAGTPPLSSTAISRNRSRDLYIHKGVEGE
;
A
#
# COMPACT_ATOMS: atom_id res chain seq x y z
N MET A 1 31.17 -12.65 48.07
CA MET A 1 30.96 -11.53 47.13
C MET A 1 29.78 -11.90 46.24
N ALA A 2 28.67 -11.20 46.40
CA ALA A 2 27.40 -11.50 45.73
C ALA A 2 27.46 -11.12 44.23
N ALA A 3 27.00 -12.03 43.39
CA ALA A 3 26.87 -11.83 41.94
C ALA A 3 25.77 -10.80 41.65
N ALA A 4 26.14 -9.72 40.96
CA ALA A 4 25.20 -8.77 40.39
C ALA A 4 24.60 -9.40 39.12
N SER A 5 23.34 -9.87 39.20
CA SER A 5 22.61 -10.32 38.03
C SER A 5 22.40 -9.14 37.08
N ALA A 6 22.84 -9.23 35.83
CA ALA A 6 22.48 -8.30 34.77
C ALA A 6 20.95 -8.39 34.52
N THR A 7 20.19 -7.53 35.19
CA THR A 7 18.76 -7.35 35.00
C THR A 7 18.51 -6.79 33.60
N SER A 8 17.57 -7.36 32.84
CA SER A 8 17.20 -6.82 31.54
C SER A 8 16.73 -5.36 31.68
N ASP A 9 17.35 -4.42 30.97
CA ASP A 9 17.05 -2.97 31.00
C ASP A 9 15.63 -2.59 30.51
N TYR A 10 14.82 -3.56 30.10
CA TYR A 10 13.42 -3.33 29.74
C TYR A 10 12.56 -3.31 31.00
N PRO A 11 11.57 -2.41 31.11
CA PRO A 11 10.65 -2.39 32.24
C PRO A 11 9.91 -3.74 32.33
N ARG A 12 10.39 -4.61 33.23
CA ARG A 12 9.74 -5.88 33.57
C ARG A 12 8.42 -5.52 34.25
N GLY A 13 7.32 -5.94 33.63
CA GLY A 13 6.01 -5.78 34.24
C GLY A 13 5.96 -6.64 35.50
N ASN A 14 6.03 -6.02 36.68
CA ASN A 14 5.58 -6.67 37.89
C ASN A 14 4.11 -7.04 37.71
N GLY A 15 3.80 -8.31 37.97
CA GLY A 15 2.42 -8.77 38.08
C GLY A 15 1.66 -7.92 39.10
N THR A 16 0.35 -7.79 38.84
CA THR A 16 -0.67 -7.21 39.73
C THR A 16 -0.50 -5.73 40.10
N GLY A 17 -0.93 -4.86 39.19
CA GLY A 17 -1.29 -3.47 39.49
C GLY A 17 -2.11 -2.94 38.31
N GLY A 18 -3.38 -2.57 38.55
CA GLY A 18 -4.31 -2.11 37.52
C GLY A 18 -3.84 -0.86 36.78
N GLY A 19 -3.02 -1.03 35.76
CA GLY A 19 -2.57 0.05 34.87
C GLY A 19 -3.57 0.27 33.74
N GLY A 20 -4.75 0.76 34.08
CA GLY A 20 -5.71 1.23 33.07
C GLY A 20 -5.15 2.40 32.27
N TRP A 21 -5.73 2.65 31.10
CA TRP A 21 -5.41 3.83 30.29
C TRP A 21 -5.53 5.12 31.12
N THR A 22 -4.47 5.93 31.15
CA THR A 22 -4.48 7.24 31.80
C THR A 22 -5.43 8.19 31.07
N GLY A 23 -5.79 9.32 31.69
CA GLY A 23 -6.60 10.35 31.03
C GLY A 23 -5.94 10.85 29.73
N ALA A 24 -4.61 10.97 29.71
CA ALA A 24 -3.85 11.35 28.51
C ALA A 24 -3.92 10.29 27.41
N ASP A 25 -3.90 9.00 27.78
CA ASP A 25 -4.03 7.92 26.80
C ASP A 25 -5.44 7.94 26.17
N ARG A 26 -6.48 8.10 26.99
CA ARG A 26 -7.87 8.17 26.50
C ARG A 26 -8.08 9.37 25.58
N ALA A 27 -7.58 10.54 25.96
CA ALA A 27 -7.66 11.75 25.15
C ALA A 27 -6.93 11.57 23.80
N LEU A 28 -5.75 10.96 23.80
CA LEU A 28 -5.03 10.69 22.56
C LEU A 28 -5.80 9.69 21.69
N LEU A 29 -6.30 8.58 22.22
CA LEU A 29 -7.10 7.64 21.41
C LEU A 29 -8.34 8.30 20.82
N LEU A 30 -9.07 9.10 21.60
CA LEU A 30 -10.20 9.87 21.06
C LEU A 30 -9.75 10.81 19.93
N GLY A 31 -8.60 11.48 20.08
CA GLY A 31 -8.01 12.29 19.02
C GLY A 31 -7.63 11.49 17.77
N LEU A 32 -7.03 10.32 17.92
CA LEU A 32 -6.67 9.44 16.79
C LEU A 32 -7.92 8.91 16.07
N VAL A 33 -8.95 8.51 16.82
CA VAL A 33 -10.25 8.08 16.28
C VAL A 33 -10.95 9.23 15.56
N ALA A 34 -11.01 10.41 16.17
CA ALA A 34 -11.56 11.60 15.54
C ALA A 34 -10.81 11.96 14.25
N PHE A 35 -9.49 11.79 14.22
CA PHE A 35 -8.71 12.06 13.03
C PHE A 35 -8.95 11.03 11.90
N ALA A 36 -9.12 9.75 12.24
CA ALA A 36 -9.53 8.71 11.28
C ALA A 36 -10.96 8.96 10.75
N ALA A 37 -11.88 9.41 11.62
CA ALA A 37 -13.23 9.80 11.22
C ALA A 37 -13.23 11.04 10.30
N LEU A 38 -12.38 12.04 10.58
CA LEU A 38 -12.21 13.21 9.72
C LEU A 38 -11.66 12.83 8.34
N ARG A 39 -10.69 11.90 8.28
CA ARG A 39 -10.22 11.32 7.01
C ARG A 39 -11.32 10.57 6.28
N THR A 40 -12.17 9.83 7.01
CA THR A 40 -13.35 9.16 6.43
C THR A 40 -14.33 10.19 5.83
N ALA A 41 -14.59 11.29 6.51
CA ALA A 41 -15.43 12.37 5.98
C ALA A 41 -14.85 12.95 4.68
N SER A 42 -13.53 13.12 4.60
CA SER A 42 -12.85 13.55 3.37
C SER A 42 -13.09 12.59 2.19
N LEU A 43 -13.12 11.27 2.44
CA LEU A 43 -13.45 10.28 1.40
C LEU A 43 -14.86 10.49 0.82
N VAL A 44 -15.83 10.79 1.69
CA VAL A 44 -17.26 10.95 1.33
C VAL A 44 -17.49 12.25 0.56
N PHE A 45 -16.81 13.34 0.94
CA PHE A 45 -17.01 14.65 0.32
C PHE A 45 -16.10 14.91 -0.89
N SER A 46 -15.08 14.09 -1.12
CA SER A 46 -14.16 14.30 -2.23
C SER A 46 -14.84 14.07 -3.58
N PRO A 47 -14.67 14.97 -4.57
CA PRO A 47 -15.18 14.77 -5.92
C PRO A 47 -14.27 13.85 -6.78
N LEU A 48 -13.20 13.30 -6.20
CA LEU A 48 -12.20 12.52 -6.92
C LEU A 48 -12.63 11.07 -7.11
N GLU A 49 -12.65 10.62 -8.35
CA GLU A 49 -12.98 9.26 -8.75
C GLU A 49 -11.85 8.28 -8.40
N LEU A 50 -12.08 6.98 -8.57
CA LEU A 50 -11.07 5.95 -8.31
C LEU A 50 -9.83 6.08 -9.21
N GLY A 51 -8.69 5.71 -8.64
CA GLY A 51 -7.48 5.44 -9.42
C GLY A 51 -7.58 4.10 -10.16
N VAL A 52 -6.75 3.93 -11.19
CA VAL A 52 -6.68 2.69 -11.99
C VAL A 52 -6.43 1.46 -11.12
N ASP A 53 -5.52 1.57 -10.15
CA ASP A 53 -5.22 0.47 -9.23
C ASP A 53 -6.38 0.21 -8.26
N GLU A 54 -7.05 1.24 -7.75
CA GLU A 54 -8.22 1.08 -6.86
C GLU A 54 -9.37 0.37 -7.57
N ALA A 55 -9.69 0.78 -8.80
CA ALA A 55 -10.71 0.14 -9.62
C ALA A 55 -10.33 -1.31 -9.99
N GLN A 56 -9.04 -1.60 -10.19
CA GLN A 56 -8.59 -2.97 -10.43
C GLN A 56 -8.65 -3.84 -9.17
N TYR A 57 -8.27 -3.30 -8.00
CA TYR A 57 -8.41 -4.04 -6.74
C TYR A 57 -9.88 -4.30 -6.41
N TRP A 58 -10.75 -3.34 -6.73
CA TRP A 58 -12.19 -3.53 -6.66
C TRP A 58 -12.67 -4.62 -7.64
N LEU A 59 -12.24 -4.61 -8.91
CA LEU A 59 -12.64 -5.65 -9.87
C LEU A 59 -12.30 -7.05 -9.35
N TRP A 60 -11.09 -7.22 -8.83
CA TRP A 60 -10.67 -8.46 -8.17
C TRP A 60 -11.47 -8.80 -6.92
N SER A 61 -11.98 -7.81 -6.19
CA SER A 61 -12.84 -8.07 -5.02
C SER A 61 -14.20 -8.67 -5.39
N THR A 62 -14.64 -8.52 -6.65
CA THR A 62 -15.88 -9.14 -7.14
C THR A 62 -15.74 -10.64 -7.44
N GLY A 63 -14.51 -11.14 -7.58
CA GLY A 63 -14.19 -12.56 -7.76
C GLY A 63 -13.10 -12.98 -6.78
N PHE A 64 -13.50 -13.52 -5.62
CA PHE A 64 -12.56 -13.93 -4.59
C PHE A 64 -11.64 -15.03 -5.08
N ASP A 65 -10.33 -14.78 -4.98
CA ASP A 65 -9.29 -15.77 -5.24
C ASP A 65 -8.11 -15.58 -4.28
N PHE A 66 -7.20 -16.55 -4.24
CA PHE A 66 -6.00 -16.55 -3.40
C PHE A 66 -4.81 -15.83 -4.04
N GLY A 67 -4.96 -15.28 -5.23
CA GLY A 67 -4.01 -14.39 -5.89
C GLY A 67 -4.62 -13.77 -7.14
N TYR A 68 -3.96 -12.73 -7.66
CA TYR A 68 -4.39 -12.04 -8.86
C TYR A 68 -3.16 -11.71 -9.74
N TYR A 69 -3.40 -11.30 -10.98
CA TYR A 69 -2.35 -11.09 -12.00
C TYR A 69 -1.10 -10.38 -11.49
N THR A 70 -1.24 -9.28 -10.74
CA THR A 70 -0.06 -8.51 -10.26
C THR A 70 0.10 -8.47 -8.74
N LYS A 71 -0.91 -8.87 -7.96
CA LYS A 71 -0.89 -8.72 -6.49
C LYS A 71 -1.44 -9.94 -5.74
N PRO A 72 -0.95 -10.16 -4.51
CA PRO A 72 -1.60 -11.00 -3.51
C PRO A 72 -3.01 -10.50 -3.12
N PRO A 73 -3.83 -11.33 -2.44
CA PRO A 73 -5.28 -11.14 -2.45
C PRO A 73 -5.84 -10.21 -1.35
N LEU A 74 -5.10 -9.94 -0.28
CA LEU A 74 -5.64 -9.35 0.95
C LEU A 74 -6.26 -7.96 0.75
N THR A 75 -5.68 -7.14 -0.13
CA THR A 75 -6.21 -5.80 -0.44
C THR A 75 -7.60 -5.90 -1.08
N SER A 76 -7.76 -6.80 -2.05
CA SER A 76 -9.04 -7.04 -2.71
C SER A 76 -10.04 -7.70 -1.77
N TRP A 77 -9.63 -8.60 -0.88
CA TRP A 77 -10.54 -9.15 0.15
C TRP A 77 -11.07 -8.08 1.11
N ILE A 78 -10.20 -7.15 1.51
CA ILE A 78 -10.59 -6.02 2.39
C ILE A 78 -11.57 -5.09 1.68
N ILE A 79 -11.32 -4.76 0.41
CA ILE A 79 -12.25 -3.98 -0.41
C ILE A 79 -13.57 -4.76 -0.57
N GLY A 80 -13.48 -6.06 -0.81
CA GLY A 80 -14.58 -7.03 -0.88
C GLY A 80 -15.55 -6.92 0.30
N LEU A 81 -14.98 -7.03 1.50
CA LEU A 81 -15.72 -6.88 2.74
C LEU A 81 -16.36 -5.49 2.86
N SER A 82 -15.62 -4.42 2.54
CA SER A 82 -16.13 -3.06 2.62
C SER A 82 -17.35 -2.84 1.73
N HIS A 83 -17.27 -3.21 0.44
CA HIS A 83 -18.40 -3.02 -0.46
C HIS A 83 -19.55 -4.00 -0.19
N SER A 84 -19.30 -5.18 0.39
CA SER A 84 -20.39 -6.08 0.83
C SER A 84 -21.26 -5.47 1.93
N LEU A 85 -20.70 -4.54 2.73
CA LEU A 85 -21.40 -3.86 3.82
C LEU A 85 -22.02 -2.53 3.37
N PHE A 86 -21.36 -1.81 2.46
CA PHE A 86 -21.69 -0.42 2.12
C PHE A 86 -22.12 -0.20 0.67
N GLY A 87 -22.07 -1.23 -0.18
CA GLY A 87 -22.33 -1.10 -1.61
C GLY A 87 -21.15 -0.59 -2.43
N HIS A 88 -21.38 -0.39 -3.72
CA HIS A 88 -20.37 0.03 -4.70
C HIS A 88 -20.26 1.56 -4.75
N HIS A 89 -19.52 2.13 -3.79
CA HIS A 89 -19.18 3.56 -3.76
C HIS A 89 -17.67 3.78 -3.70
N GLU A 90 -17.17 4.88 -4.27
CA GLU A 90 -15.74 5.20 -4.27
C GLU A 90 -15.19 5.36 -2.84
N TRP A 91 -15.98 6.00 -1.96
CA TRP A 91 -15.62 6.13 -0.55
C TRP A 91 -15.61 4.79 0.17
N ALA A 92 -16.47 3.83 -0.23
CA ALA A 92 -16.52 2.50 0.38
C ALA A 92 -15.28 1.66 0.00
N VAL A 93 -14.76 1.82 -1.23
CA VAL A 93 -13.49 1.20 -1.65
C VAL A 93 -12.32 1.73 -0.80
N ARG A 94 -12.33 3.04 -0.50
CA ARG A 94 -11.27 3.71 0.28
C ARG A 94 -11.43 3.60 1.79
N LEU A 95 -12.64 3.35 2.28
CA LEU A 95 -13.01 3.37 3.70
C LEU A 95 -12.06 2.55 4.59
N PRO A 96 -11.60 1.34 4.23
CA PRO A 96 -10.71 0.58 5.10
C PRO A 96 -9.38 1.31 5.39
N ALA A 97 -8.91 2.16 4.49
CA ALA A 97 -7.58 2.75 4.55
C ALA A 97 -7.30 3.60 5.81
N PRO A 98 -8.11 4.63 6.18
CA PRO A 98 -7.89 5.41 7.39
C PRO A 98 -7.98 4.56 8.67
N TRP A 99 -8.85 3.55 8.71
CA TRP A 99 -9.05 2.69 9.87
C TRP A 99 -7.93 1.67 10.04
N LEU A 100 -7.38 1.13 8.95
CA LEU A 100 -6.18 0.29 8.99
C LEU A 100 -4.94 1.09 9.45
N HIS A 101 -4.83 2.36 9.07
CA HIS A 101 -3.76 3.23 9.56
C HIS A 101 -3.93 3.60 11.04
N LEU A 102 -5.17 3.79 11.51
CA LEU A 102 -5.47 3.89 12.95
C LEU A 102 -5.06 2.60 13.68
N ALA A 103 -5.46 1.42 13.18
CA ALA A 103 -5.07 0.14 13.76
C ALA A 103 -3.55 -0.01 13.82
N THR A 104 -2.84 0.39 12.75
CA THR A 104 -1.37 0.37 12.72
C THR A 104 -0.78 1.30 13.79
N SER A 105 -1.34 2.51 13.94
CA SER A 105 -0.94 3.45 14.99
C SER A 105 -1.06 2.84 16.39
N LEU A 106 -2.16 2.13 16.68
CA LEU A 106 -2.39 1.47 17.97
C LEU A 106 -1.45 0.29 18.21
N VAL A 107 -1.12 -0.46 17.16
CA VAL A 107 -0.12 -1.54 17.22
C VAL A 107 1.27 -0.98 17.53
N LEU A 108 1.66 0.11 16.86
CA LEU A 108 2.93 0.79 17.10
C LEU A 108 2.99 1.48 18.46
N TRP A 109 1.86 2.01 18.95
CA TRP A 109 1.73 2.50 20.32
C TRP A 109 2.13 1.37 21.28
N ARG A 110 1.50 0.20 21.16
CA ARG A 110 1.78 -0.93 22.06
C ARG A 110 3.25 -1.38 21.96
N ALA A 111 3.80 -1.43 20.75
CA ALA A 111 5.18 -1.86 20.55
C ALA A 111 6.17 -0.87 21.20
N ALA A 112 5.98 0.43 21.00
CA ALA A 112 6.83 1.44 21.63
C ALA A 112 6.65 1.51 23.15
N ASP A 113 5.44 1.27 23.65
CA ASP A 113 5.16 1.15 25.09
C ASP A 113 5.95 -0.01 25.72
N TRP A 114 5.97 -1.19 25.07
CA TRP A 114 6.79 -2.31 25.55
C TRP A 114 8.29 -2.04 25.49
N LEU A 115 8.75 -1.27 24.50
CA LEU A 115 10.18 -0.94 24.35
C LEU A 115 10.67 0.12 25.36
N ALA A 116 9.89 1.17 25.59
CA ALA A 116 10.37 2.37 26.26
C ALA A 116 9.31 3.10 27.10
N GLY A 117 8.18 2.43 27.39
CA GLY A 117 7.12 2.91 28.27
C GLY A 117 6.06 3.81 27.62
N PRO A 118 5.04 4.23 28.39
CA PRO A 118 3.81 4.81 27.82
C PRO A 118 4.02 6.08 27.00
N ALA A 119 5.03 6.89 27.34
CA ALA A 119 5.37 8.09 26.59
C ALA A 119 5.84 7.76 25.17
N ALA A 120 6.69 6.74 25.00
CA ALA A 120 7.12 6.27 23.69
C ALA A 120 5.94 5.73 22.89
N GLY A 121 5.02 5.00 23.56
CA GLY A 121 3.77 4.54 22.95
C GLY A 121 2.94 5.66 22.33
N ARG A 122 2.63 6.70 23.11
CA ARG A 122 1.89 7.88 22.62
C ARG A 122 2.61 8.58 21.48
N ILE A 123 3.93 8.75 21.59
CA ILE A 123 4.74 9.40 20.56
C ILE A 123 4.73 8.60 19.25
N ALA A 124 4.89 7.27 19.30
CA ALA A 124 4.84 6.42 18.11
C ALA A 124 3.48 6.53 17.41
N ALA A 125 2.39 6.53 18.18
CA ALA A 125 1.04 6.68 17.64
C ALA A 125 0.85 8.02 16.89
N MET A 126 1.32 9.12 17.49
CA MET A 126 1.26 10.47 16.91
C MET A 126 2.15 10.62 15.68
N ILE A 127 3.39 10.11 15.71
CA ILE A 127 4.29 10.16 14.55
C ILE A 127 3.65 9.41 13.38
N TRP A 128 3.18 8.17 13.60
CA TRP A 128 2.58 7.35 12.55
C TRP A 128 1.39 8.06 11.88
N MET A 129 0.45 8.55 12.69
CA MET A 129 -0.75 9.19 12.14
C MET A 129 -0.46 10.52 11.44
N THR A 130 0.68 11.16 11.72
CA THR A 130 1.05 12.44 11.09
C THR A 130 2.08 12.32 9.96
N LEU A 131 2.53 11.11 9.57
CA LEU A 131 3.37 10.96 8.38
C LEU A 131 2.57 11.39 7.12
N PRO A 132 3.12 12.23 6.21
CA PRO A 132 2.42 12.66 5.00
C PRO A 132 2.00 11.50 4.09
N SER A 133 2.83 10.47 3.97
CA SER A 133 2.48 9.24 3.22
C SER A 133 1.29 8.50 3.83
N ILE A 134 1.11 8.56 5.15
CA ILE A 134 -0.02 7.94 5.85
C ILE A 134 -1.28 8.80 5.72
N ALA A 135 -1.15 10.12 5.60
CA ALA A 135 -2.27 10.98 5.22
C ALA A 135 -2.78 10.65 3.80
N LEU A 136 -1.89 10.54 2.83
CA LEU A 136 -2.24 10.12 1.45
C LEU A 136 -2.74 8.68 1.40
N GLY A 137 -2.08 7.75 2.10
CA GLY A 137 -2.47 6.34 2.20
C GLY A 137 -3.75 6.10 3.02
N SER A 138 -4.27 7.13 3.69
CA SER A 138 -5.62 7.12 4.27
C SER A 138 -6.68 7.70 3.33
N PHE A 139 -6.28 8.30 2.21
CA PHE A 139 -7.19 8.78 1.17
C PHE A 139 -7.29 7.76 0.02
N VAL A 140 -6.16 7.19 -0.40
CA VAL A 140 -6.08 6.17 -1.46
C VAL A 140 -5.82 4.81 -0.85
N ILE A 141 -6.63 3.81 -1.21
CA ILE A 141 -6.34 2.43 -0.80
C ILE A 141 -5.30 1.80 -1.72
N SER A 142 -4.29 1.18 -1.12
CA SER A 142 -3.24 0.46 -1.84
C SER A 142 -2.83 -0.79 -1.10
N THR A 143 -2.03 -1.64 -1.73
CA THR A 143 -1.44 -2.82 -1.08
C THR A 143 -0.54 -2.47 0.10
N ASP A 144 -0.02 -1.23 0.18
CA ASP A 144 0.84 -0.81 1.28
C ASP A 144 0.05 -0.68 2.60
N THR A 145 -1.23 -0.32 2.55
CA THR A 145 -2.04 -0.08 3.75
C THR A 145 -2.23 -1.35 4.61
N PRO A 146 -2.75 -2.49 4.08
CA PRO A 146 -2.84 -3.72 4.85
C PRO A 146 -1.46 -4.35 5.15
N LEU A 147 -0.49 -4.17 4.25
CA LEU A 147 0.91 -4.58 4.46
C LEU A 147 1.47 -3.96 5.75
N LEU A 148 1.34 -2.64 5.92
CA LEU A 148 1.94 -1.91 7.03
C LEU A 148 1.30 -2.28 8.38
N LEU A 149 0.00 -2.59 8.41
CA LEU A 149 -0.65 -3.11 9.61
C LEU A 149 -0.08 -4.47 10.01
N CYS A 150 -0.05 -5.41 9.07
CA CYS A 150 0.42 -6.78 9.30
C CYS A 150 1.92 -6.80 9.65
N TRP A 151 2.73 -6.00 8.95
CA TRP A 151 4.14 -5.78 9.26
C TRP A 151 4.32 -5.25 10.68
N SER A 152 3.57 -4.21 11.07
CA SER A 152 3.66 -3.63 12.40
C SER A 152 3.23 -4.60 13.50
N ALA A 153 2.23 -5.46 13.24
CA ALA A 153 1.83 -6.53 14.14
C ALA A 153 2.95 -7.57 14.31
N GLY A 154 3.66 -7.89 13.23
CA GLY A 154 4.86 -8.72 13.27
C GLY A 154 5.97 -8.10 14.10
N VAL A 155 6.25 -6.80 13.91
CA VAL A 155 7.23 -6.05 14.71
C VAL A 155 6.83 -6.01 16.18
N LEU A 156 5.55 -5.80 16.51
CA LEU A 156 5.05 -5.87 17.88
C LEU A 156 5.33 -7.24 18.52
N ALA A 157 5.13 -8.34 17.80
CA ALA A 157 5.42 -9.68 18.29
C ALA A 157 6.94 -9.89 18.51
N LEU A 158 7.79 -9.42 17.59
CA LEU A 158 9.26 -9.45 17.77
C LEU A 158 9.71 -8.64 18.98
N VAL A 159 9.17 -7.42 19.15
CA VAL A 159 9.39 -6.58 20.35
C VAL A 159 8.91 -7.31 21.60
N GLY A 160 7.77 -7.98 21.53
CA GLY A 160 7.24 -8.76 22.65
C GLY A 160 8.19 -9.89 23.08
N VAL A 161 8.82 -10.59 22.13
CA VAL A 161 9.86 -11.58 22.44
C VAL A 161 11.09 -10.91 23.04
N LEU A 162 11.59 -9.85 22.41
CA LEU A 162 12.80 -9.14 22.84
C LEU A 162 12.69 -8.59 24.26
N THR A 163 11.52 -8.08 24.62
CA THR A 163 11.22 -7.48 25.94
C THR A 163 10.74 -8.50 26.98
N GLY A 164 10.64 -9.78 26.62
CA GLY A 164 10.16 -10.86 27.48
C GLY A 164 8.64 -10.83 27.76
N ARG A 165 7.88 -9.97 27.06
CA ARG A 165 6.40 -9.90 27.15
C ARG A 165 5.72 -11.08 26.47
N LEU A 166 6.38 -11.69 25.49
CA LEU A 166 5.95 -12.91 24.82
C LEU A 166 7.03 -13.99 24.95
N ARG A 167 6.59 -15.24 25.15
CA ARG A 167 7.49 -16.40 25.07
C ARG A 167 7.98 -16.55 23.63
N GLU A 168 9.27 -16.82 23.44
CA GLU A 168 9.93 -16.92 22.12
C GLU A 168 9.09 -17.75 21.13
N ARG A 169 8.76 -19.00 21.45
CA ARG A 169 8.00 -19.87 20.52
C ARG A 169 6.71 -19.22 19.99
N ARG A 170 5.91 -18.66 20.89
CA ARG A 170 4.62 -18.04 20.54
C ARG A 170 4.86 -16.74 19.79
N GLY A 171 5.75 -15.89 20.28
CA GLY A 171 6.02 -14.60 19.67
C GLY A 171 6.64 -14.70 18.28
N MET A 172 7.56 -15.65 18.05
CA MET A 172 8.14 -15.87 16.72
C MET A 172 7.12 -16.43 15.72
N LEU A 173 6.24 -17.36 16.14
CA LEU A 173 5.14 -17.85 15.28
C LEU A 173 4.13 -16.74 14.96
N LEU A 174 3.77 -15.91 15.94
CA LEU A 174 2.89 -14.76 15.72
C LEU A 174 3.54 -13.71 14.81
N ALA A 175 4.83 -13.43 15.02
CA ALA A 175 5.59 -12.53 14.17
C ALA A 175 5.63 -13.05 12.73
N GLY A 176 6.03 -14.31 12.55
CA GLY A 176 6.03 -14.99 11.26
C GLY A 176 4.66 -14.93 10.59
N GLY A 177 3.60 -15.35 11.29
CA GLY A 177 2.24 -15.34 10.75
C GLY A 177 1.76 -13.94 10.35
N ALA A 178 2.11 -12.89 11.11
CA ALA A 178 1.79 -11.52 10.75
C ALA A 178 2.56 -11.05 9.51
N PHE A 179 3.85 -11.41 9.37
CA PHE A 179 4.60 -11.18 8.14
C PHE A 179 4.08 -12.02 6.96
N GLY A 180 3.53 -13.21 7.21
CA GLY A 180 2.81 -14.02 6.22
C GLY A 180 1.51 -13.35 5.75
N ALA A 181 0.73 -12.77 6.67
CA ALA A 181 -0.45 -11.97 6.32
C ALA A 181 -0.06 -10.70 5.53
N ALA A 182 1.07 -10.07 5.88
CA ALA A 182 1.66 -8.98 5.11
C ALA A 182 2.07 -9.42 3.69
N MET A 183 2.56 -10.65 3.51
CA MET A 183 2.82 -11.23 2.18
C MET A 183 1.55 -11.36 1.35
N LEU A 184 0.41 -11.68 1.99
CA LEU A 184 -0.90 -11.70 1.33
C LEU A 184 -1.37 -10.31 0.89
N ALA A 185 -0.74 -9.21 1.33
CA ALA A 185 -0.96 -7.86 0.79
C ALA A 185 0.07 -7.47 -0.27
N LYS A 186 1.37 -7.65 0.01
CA LYS A 186 2.46 -7.22 -0.89
C LYS A 186 3.73 -8.03 -0.66
N TYR A 187 4.42 -8.38 -1.74
CA TYR A 187 5.62 -9.21 -1.64
C TYR A 187 6.82 -8.57 -0.91
N ALA A 188 6.81 -7.24 -0.73
CA ALA A 188 7.81 -6.52 0.05
C ALA A 188 7.92 -7.00 1.53
N ALA A 189 6.90 -7.71 2.05
CA ALA A 189 6.96 -8.28 3.39
C ALA A 189 8.13 -9.26 3.61
N ILE A 190 8.70 -9.83 2.55
CA ILE A 190 9.88 -10.72 2.61
C ILE A 190 11.11 -10.04 3.25
N TYR A 191 11.19 -8.71 3.17
CA TYR A 191 12.26 -7.95 3.81
C TYR A 191 12.29 -8.13 5.34
N GLY A 192 11.16 -8.50 5.96
CA GLY A 192 11.10 -8.82 7.38
C GLY A 192 11.93 -10.06 7.75
N LEU A 193 11.85 -11.11 6.92
CA LEU A 193 12.66 -12.32 7.09
C LEU A 193 14.14 -12.01 6.93
N ALA A 194 14.50 -11.24 5.89
CA ALA A 194 15.88 -10.82 5.65
C ALA A 194 16.43 -9.96 6.80
N GLY A 195 15.64 -9.00 7.29
CA GLY A 195 16.01 -8.14 8.41
C GLY A 195 16.17 -8.93 9.71
N LEU A 196 15.28 -9.88 9.99
CA LEU A 196 15.42 -10.75 11.17
C LEU A 196 16.64 -11.68 11.06
N ALA A 197 16.91 -12.23 9.87
CA ALA A 197 18.10 -13.04 9.63
C ALA A 197 19.38 -12.22 9.85
N LEU A 198 19.41 -10.97 9.37
CA LEU A 198 20.52 -10.06 9.62
C LEU A 198 20.68 -9.74 11.11
N PHE A 199 19.58 -9.55 11.85
CA PHE A 199 19.62 -9.37 13.30
C PHE A 199 20.21 -10.58 14.02
N VAL A 200 19.77 -11.80 13.68
CA VAL A 200 20.30 -13.05 14.25
C VAL A 200 21.78 -13.23 13.91
N LEU A 201 22.18 -12.93 12.67
CA LEU A 201 23.58 -12.96 12.26
C LEU A 201 24.42 -11.94 13.05
N ALA A 202 23.99 -10.68 13.08
CA ALA A 202 24.70 -9.60 13.77
C ALA A 202 24.86 -9.90 15.27
N THR A 203 23.80 -10.35 15.93
CA THR A 203 23.87 -10.74 17.34
C THR A 203 24.73 -11.99 17.57
N SER A 204 24.79 -12.93 16.61
CA SER A 204 25.67 -14.10 16.70
C SER A 204 27.16 -13.79 16.54
N VAL A 205 27.51 -12.81 15.71
CA VAL A 205 28.90 -12.39 15.44
C VAL A 205 29.41 -11.41 16.48
N LEU A 206 28.57 -10.44 16.89
CA LEU A 206 28.95 -9.37 17.82
C LEU A 206 28.96 -9.84 19.29
N SER A 207 28.22 -10.90 19.62
CA SER A 207 28.19 -11.46 20.98
C SER A 207 29.27 -12.54 21.14
N ARG A 208 30.52 -12.10 21.33
CA ARG A 208 31.62 -12.97 21.78
C ARG A 208 31.59 -13.24 23.30
N ASP A 209 30.81 -12.47 24.06
CA ASP A 209 30.56 -12.73 25.48
C ASP A 209 29.44 -13.75 25.68
N THR A 210 29.81 -14.87 26.28
CA THR A 210 28.98 -16.07 26.52
C THR A 210 27.77 -15.81 27.44
N GLU A 211 27.75 -14.71 28.19
CA GLU A 211 26.65 -14.36 29.11
C GLU A 211 25.46 -13.65 28.45
N ARG A 212 25.57 -13.21 27.19
CA ARG A 212 24.42 -12.67 26.45
C ARG A 212 23.46 -13.81 26.10
N GLN A 213 22.40 -13.98 26.90
CA GLN A 213 21.27 -14.83 26.52
C GLN A 213 20.69 -14.32 25.19
N LYS A 214 20.91 -15.06 24.10
CA LYS A 214 20.37 -14.76 22.78
C LYS A 214 18.84 -14.88 22.84
N VAL A 215 18.15 -13.75 23.00
CA VAL A 215 16.67 -13.74 23.13
C VAL A 215 15.98 -14.26 21.86
N ILE A 216 16.58 -14.00 20.69
CA ILE A 216 16.14 -14.54 19.40
C ILE A 216 17.35 -15.15 18.70
N GLY A 217 17.36 -16.48 18.57
CA GLY A 217 18.39 -17.22 17.85
C GLY A 217 17.90 -17.81 16.54
N TRP A 218 18.72 -18.69 15.94
CA TRP A 218 18.37 -19.44 14.72
C TRP A 218 17.09 -20.26 14.86
N ARG A 219 16.80 -20.81 16.04
CA ARG A 219 15.53 -21.48 16.34
C ARG A 219 14.35 -20.51 16.21
N GLY A 220 14.46 -19.31 16.77
CA GLY A 220 13.46 -18.26 16.64
C GLY A 220 13.23 -17.85 15.19
N LEU A 221 14.30 -17.70 14.41
CA LEU A 221 14.22 -17.43 12.97
C LEU A 221 13.48 -18.55 12.21
N GLY A 222 13.76 -19.83 12.53
CA GLY A 222 13.06 -20.96 11.93
C GLY A 222 11.55 -20.97 12.26
N LEU A 223 11.17 -20.64 13.50
CA LEU A 223 9.77 -20.52 13.89
C LEU A 223 9.06 -19.34 13.22
N PHE A 224 9.77 -18.23 13.03
CA PHE A 224 9.28 -17.10 12.25
C PHE A 224 9.02 -17.49 10.79
N ALA A 225 10.00 -18.13 10.13
CA ALA A 225 9.86 -18.58 8.75
C ALA A 225 8.70 -19.57 8.61
N LEU A 226 8.55 -20.50 9.56
CA LEU A 226 7.43 -21.44 9.59
C LEU A 226 6.08 -20.72 9.67
N GLY A 227 5.93 -19.75 10.60
CA GLY A 227 4.68 -18.98 10.73
C GLY A 227 4.37 -18.18 9.47
N MET A 228 5.39 -17.58 8.86
CA MET A 228 5.28 -16.79 7.64
C MET A 228 4.81 -17.63 6.45
N VAL A 229 5.47 -18.77 6.22
CA VAL A 229 5.09 -19.71 5.16
C VAL A 229 3.70 -20.28 5.40
N ALA A 230 3.36 -20.66 6.64
CA ALA A 230 2.05 -21.22 6.94
C ALA A 230 0.91 -20.28 6.55
N VAL A 231 1.01 -18.99 6.89
CA VAL A 231 -0.03 -18.00 6.57
C VAL A 231 0.02 -17.55 5.12
N ALA A 232 1.21 -17.41 4.51
CA ALA A 232 1.35 -17.04 3.10
C ALA A 232 1.01 -18.21 2.14
N SER A 233 0.92 -19.44 2.64
CA SER A 233 0.78 -20.66 1.82
C SER A 233 -0.39 -20.65 0.83
N PRO A 234 -1.59 -20.10 1.11
CA PRO A 234 -2.67 -20.13 0.13
C PRO A 234 -2.31 -19.39 -1.16
N ASN A 235 -1.66 -18.22 -1.04
CA ASN A 235 -1.21 -17.46 -2.20
C ASN A 235 0.00 -18.10 -2.89
N ILE A 236 0.90 -18.73 -2.14
CA ILE A 236 2.03 -19.47 -2.72
C ILE A 236 1.53 -20.64 -3.56
N LEU A 237 0.61 -21.44 -3.03
CA LEU A 237 0.01 -22.58 -3.74
C LEU A 237 -0.81 -22.11 -4.94
N TRP A 238 -1.54 -21.00 -4.81
CA TRP A 238 -2.25 -20.39 -5.93
C TRP A 238 -1.31 -20.00 -7.07
N ASN A 239 -0.18 -19.36 -6.77
CA ASN A 239 0.81 -18.99 -7.81
C ASN A 239 1.37 -20.23 -8.51
N LEU A 240 1.67 -21.30 -7.76
CA LEU A 240 2.16 -22.55 -8.34
C LEU A 240 1.12 -23.20 -9.29
N ALA A 241 -0.16 -23.07 -8.96
CA ALA A 241 -1.25 -23.55 -9.81
C ALA A 241 -1.55 -22.64 -11.03
N ASN A 242 -1.08 -21.39 -11.03
CA ASN A 242 -1.37 -20.38 -12.05
C ASN A 242 -0.08 -19.90 -12.76
N GLU A 243 0.83 -20.83 -13.06
CA GLU A 243 2.05 -20.60 -13.85
C GLU A 243 2.96 -19.48 -13.34
N LEU A 244 2.93 -19.22 -12.02
CA LEU A 244 3.69 -18.15 -11.36
C LEU A 244 3.42 -16.76 -11.97
N THR A 245 2.22 -16.54 -12.51
CA THR A 245 1.85 -15.31 -13.22
C THR A 245 2.21 -14.04 -12.43
N THR A 246 1.88 -13.99 -11.13
CA THR A 246 2.20 -12.83 -10.29
C THR A 246 3.71 -12.65 -10.05
N VAL A 247 4.46 -13.75 -9.95
CA VAL A 247 5.91 -13.71 -9.72
C VAL A 247 6.64 -13.27 -10.98
N ARG A 248 6.23 -13.75 -12.15
CA ARG A 248 6.76 -13.30 -13.46
C ARG A 248 6.59 -11.79 -13.62
N HIS A 249 5.37 -11.30 -13.38
CA HIS A 249 5.08 -9.87 -13.45
C HIS A 249 5.86 -9.04 -12.42
N LEU A 250 6.19 -9.59 -11.25
CA LEU A 250 7.07 -8.92 -10.29
C LEU A 250 8.51 -8.78 -10.83
N GLY A 251 9.00 -9.80 -11.54
CA GLY A 251 10.28 -9.75 -12.25
C GLY A 251 10.30 -8.68 -13.34
N ASP A 252 9.26 -8.61 -14.16
CA ASP A 252 9.14 -7.61 -15.23
C ASP A 252 9.12 -6.18 -14.66
N ASN A 253 8.43 -5.96 -13.53
CA ASN A 253 8.39 -4.66 -12.85
C ASN A 253 9.74 -4.22 -12.27
N ALA A 254 10.66 -5.16 -11.97
CA ALA A 254 12.01 -4.80 -11.55
C ALA A 254 12.82 -4.19 -12.72
N ASN A 255 12.36 -4.41 -13.96
CA ASN A 255 12.84 -3.81 -15.21
C ASN A 255 14.37 -3.87 -15.37
N LEU A 256 14.97 -4.99 -14.92
CA LEU A 256 16.43 -5.18 -14.82
C LEU A 256 17.11 -5.34 -16.18
N ASP A 257 16.34 -5.47 -17.26
CA ASP A 257 16.80 -5.58 -18.64
C ASP A 257 17.05 -4.20 -19.26
N LEU A 258 16.43 -3.13 -18.73
CA LEU A 258 16.62 -1.74 -19.12
C LEU A 258 17.35 -0.96 -18.02
N ARG A 259 18.58 -1.41 -17.69
CA ARG A 259 19.35 -0.78 -16.62
C ARG A 259 19.72 0.65 -16.95
N SER A 260 19.30 1.58 -16.12
CA SER A 260 19.74 2.97 -16.13
C SER A 260 20.55 3.25 -14.86
N TYR A 261 21.88 3.07 -14.93
CA TYR A 261 22.75 3.34 -13.79
C TYR A 261 22.68 4.82 -13.39
N SER A 262 22.03 5.14 -12.27
CA SER A 262 21.73 6.52 -11.87
C SER A 262 21.92 6.75 -10.37
N LEU A 263 23.07 7.31 -9.99
CA LEU A 263 23.30 7.76 -8.61
C LEU A 263 22.29 8.85 -8.20
N ALA A 264 21.90 9.70 -9.15
CA ALA A 264 20.85 10.69 -8.96
C ALA A 264 19.49 10.03 -8.64
N GLY A 265 19.21 8.85 -9.21
CA GLY A 265 18.03 8.05 -8.89
C GLY A 265 18.02 7.60 -7.42
N SER A 266 19.13 7.05 -6.92
CA SER A 266 19.25 6.68 -5.49
C SER A 266 19.11 7.88 -4.55
N ILE A 267 19.75 9.01 -4.89
CA ILE A 267 19.62 10.26 -4.11
C ILE A 267 18.18 10.77 -4.16
N GLY A 268 17.55 10.73 -5.34
CA GLY A 268 16.15 11.12 -5.55
C GLY A 268 15.20 10.26 -4.73
N PHE A 269 15.42 8.94 -4.67
CA PHE A 269 14.65 8.04 -3.81
C PHE A 269 14.82 8.38 -2.32
N LEU A 270 16.06 8.61 -1.86
CA LEU A 270 16.31 9.00 -0.47
C LEU A 270 15.67 10.35 -0.13
N ALA A 271 15.73 11.32 -1.04
CA ALA A 271 15.06 12.61 -0.92
C ALA A 271 13.53 12.43 -0.87
N ALA A 272 12.96 11.52 -1.66
CA ALA A 272 11.53 11.21 -1.62
C ALA A 272 11.10 10.66 -0.25
N GLN A 273 11.99 10.03 0.52
CA GLN A 273 11.65 9.58 1.87
C GLN A 273 11.38 10.75 2.83
N PHE A 274 12.01 11.91 2.64
CA PHE A 274 11.66 13.13 3.39
C PHE A 274 10.22 13.59 3.10
N ALA A 275 9.72 13.40 1.88
CA ALA A 275 8.32 13.68 1.56
C ALA A 275 7.39 12.62 2.19
N THR A 276 7.79 11.34 2.22
CA THR A 276 6.94 10.27 2.79
C THR A 276 6.78 10.36 4.30
N ALA A 277 7.86 10.60 5.05
CA ALA A 277 7.84 10.65 6.51
C ALA A 277 7.65 12.07 7.06
N GLY A 278 7.89 13.10 6.24
CA GLY A 278 7.94 14.50 6.64
C GLY A 278 9.39 14.94 6.90
N PRO A 279 9.74 16.18 6.52
CA PRO A 279 11.14 16.57 6.34
C PRO A 279 11.95 16.48 7.63
N VAL A 280 11.41 16.99 8.73
CA VAL A 280 12.09 16.97 10.04
C VAL A 280 12.04 15.57 10.66
N VAL A 281 10.92 14.85 10.53
CA VAL A 281 10.77 13.50 11.07
C VAL A 281 11.79 12.55 10.45
N PHE A 282 11.91 12.54 9.13
CA PHE A 282 12.87 11.67 8.44
C PHE A 282 14.33 12.06 8.75
N ALA A 283 14.63 13.36 8.84
CA ALA A 283 15.96 13.83 9.25
C ALA A 283 16.35 13.27 10.64
N LEU A 284 15.42 13.28 11.60
CA LEU A 284 15.66 12.73 12.93
C LEU A 284 15.86 11.21 12.91
N MET A 285 15.18 10.49 12.01
CA MET A 285 15.29 9.03 11.87
C MET A 285 16.71 8.56 11.52
N PHE A 286 17.57 9.40 10.89
CA PHE A 286 18.99 9.08 10.69
C PHE A 286 19.75 8.81 11.98
N GLY A 287 19.25 9.28 13.13
CA GLY A 287 19.83 8.94 14.42
C GLY A 287 19.85 7.43 14.70
N ILE A 288 19.05 6.62 13.99
CA ILE A 288 19.09 5.15 14.08
C ILE A 288 20.46 4.57 13.77
N LEU A 289 21.26 5.25 12.94
CA LEU A 289 22.63 4.87 12.63
C LEU A 289 23.58 5.02 13.83
N ARG A 290 23.17 5.72 14.88
CA ARG A 290 23.89 5.86 16.15
C ARG A 290 23.51 4.77 17.18
N THR A 291 22.78 3.74 16.77
CA THR A 291 22.47 2.58 17.61
C THR A 291 23.76 2.03 18.20
N ARG A 292 23.81 1.98 19.54
CA ARG A 292 25.02 1.61 20.28
C ARG A 292 25.18 0.10 20.30
N ARG A 293 26.44 -0.37 20.36
CA ARG A 293 26.72 -1.76 20.78
C ARG A 293 26.07 -1.99 22.14
N GLY A 294 25.38 -3.10 22.30
CA GLY A 294 24.61 -3.36 23.52
C GLY A 294 23.10 -3.26 23.34
N ASP A 295 22.64 -2.41 22.41
CA ASP A 295 21.22 -2.09 22.23
C ASP A 295 20.53 -3.04 21.23
N ASP A 296 20.11 -4.21 21.71
CA ASP A 296 19.49 -5.22 20.86
C ASP A 296 18.17 -4.72 20.23
N ALA A 297 17.42 -3.87 20.92
CA ALA A 297 16.21 -3.25 20.36
C ALA A 297 16.55 -2.29 19.22
N GLY A 298 17.54 -1.41 19.42
CA GLY A 298 18.00 -0.53 18.35
C GLY A 298 18.54 -1.32 17.17
N LEU A 299 19.29 -2.40 17.41
CA LEU A 299 19.84 -3.26 16.38
C LEU A 299 18.75 -3.98 15.59
N LEU A 300 17.72 -4.51 16.26
CA LEU A 300 16.57 -5.13 15.61
C LEU A 300 15.86 -4.13 14.70
N LEU A 301 15.56 -2.93 15.21
CA LEU A 301 14.89 -1.88 14.44
C LEU A 301 15.74 -1.45 13.23
N LEU A 302 17.05 -1.29 13.41
CA LEU A 302 17.99 -0.99 12.32
C LEU A 302 17.99 -2.09 11.25
N CYS A 303 18.01 -3.37 11.65
CA CYS A 303 18.00 -4.50 10.72
C CYS A 303 16.65 -4.65 9.99
N LEU A 304 15.55 -4.16 10.57
CA LEU A 304 14.23 -4.16 9.91
C LEU A 304 14.00 -2.95 9.00
N SER A 305 14.78 -1.87 9.13
CA SER A 305 14.62 -0.65 8.31
C SER A 305 15.72 -0.45 7.27
N ALA A 306 16.99 -0.60 7.64
CA ALA A 306 18.12 -0.25 6.77
C ALA A 306 18.19 -1.11 5.50
N PRO A 307 18.02 -2.46 5.56
CA PRO A 307 18.02 -3.28 4.35
C PRO A 307 16.94 -2.88 3.35
N VAL A 308 15.74 -2.49 3.82
CA VAL A 308 14.66 -2.02 2.95
C VAL A 308 15.11 -0.77 2.18
N ILE A 309 15.59 0.26 2.89
CA ILE A 309 16.04 1.49 2.25
C ILE A 309 17.21 1.24 1.30
N LEU A 310 18.18 0.41 1.70
CA LEU A 310 19.35 0.10 0.88
C LEU A 310 18.98 -0.67 -0.39
N VAL A 311 18.13 -1.70 -0.29
CA VAL A 311 17.68 -2.48 -1.44
C VAL A 311 16.93 -1.59 -2.44
N ILE A 312 16.05 -0.72 -1.96
CA ILE A 312 15.32 0.19 -2.87
C ILE A 312 16.23 1.31 -3.40
N MET A 313 17.23 1.76 -2.64
CA MET A 313 18.25 2.67 -3.18
C MET A 313 19.07 2.02 -4.30
N VAL A 314 19.40 0.73 -4.17
CA VAL A 314 20.04 -0.05 -5.24
C VAL A 314 19.09 -0.23 -6.42
N GLN A 315 17.82 -0.53 -6.18
CA GLN A 315 16.82 -0.57 -7.25
C GLN A 315 16.72 0.78 -7.97
N ALA A 316 16.70 1.90 -7.24
CA ALA A 316 16.69 3.26 -7.77
C ALA A 316 17.98 3.63 -8.53
N PHE A 317 19.09 2.94 -8.24
CA PHE A 317 20.33 3.05 -9.00
C PHE A 317 20.24 2.28 -10.31
N LEU A 318 19.55 1.15 -10.34
CA LEU A 318 19.45 0.26 -11.51
C LEU A 318 18.30 0.64 -12.45
N SER A 319 17.22 1.20 -11.91
CA SER A 319 15.98 1.54 -12.61
C SER A 319 15.18 2.57 -11.79
N GLU A 320 14.01 2.98 -12.27
CA GLU A 320 13.13 3.86 -11.49
C GLU A 320 12.58 3.15 -10.23
N ALA A 321 12.45 3.91 -9.14
CA ALA A 321 11.88 3.42 -7.89
C ALA A 321 10.87 4.41 -7.32
N ASN A 322 9.70 3.91 -6.93
CA ASN A 322 8.67 4.75 -6.34
C ASN A 322 8.93 4.98 -4.84
N ALA A 323 8.58 6.18 -4.34
CA ALA A 323 8.81 6.57 -2.96
C ALA A 323 8.16 5.61 -1.94
N ASN A 324 6.97 5.07 -2.27
CA ASN A 324 6.24 4.16 -1.39
C ASN A 324 6.92 2.79 -1.20
N TRP A 325 7.88 2.43 -2.05
CA TRP A 325 8.61 1.16 -1.92
C TRP A 325 9.47 1.10 -0.65
N GLY A 326 9.79 2.26 -0.04
CA GLY A 326 10.50 2.34 1.24
C GLY A 326 9.61 2.24 2.49
N LEU A 327 8.27 2.21 2.36
CA LEU A 327 7.36 2.37 3.50
C LEU A 327 7.46 1.26 4.55
N THR A 328 7.87 0.05 4.20
CA THR A 328 8.05 -1.04 5.18
C THR A 328 9.19 -0.78 6.17
N ALA A 329 10.08 0.17 5.89
CA ALA A 329 11.07 0.65 6.87
C ALA A 329 10.42 1.51 7.98
N MET A 330 9.32 2.19 7.68
CA MET A 330 8.72 3.21 8.56
C MET A 330 8.26 2.68 9.92
N PRO A 331 7.62 1.51 10.06
CA PRO A 331 7.26 0.96 11.36
C PRO A 331 8.46 0.90 12.32
N ALA A 332 9.61 0.38 11.87
CA ALA A 332 10.80 0.28 12.71
C ALA A 332 11.43 1.64 13.00
N LEU A 333 11.49 2.54 12.01
CA LEU A 333 12.00 3.91 12.18
C LEU A 333 11.13 4.74 13.15
N VAL A 334 9.81 4.58 13.11
CA VAL A 334 8.86 5.23 14.02
C VAL A 334 9.07 4.75 15.45
N LEU A 335 9.23 3.44 15.67
CA LEU A 335 9.52 2.91 17.01
C LEU A 335 10.86 3.42 17.55
N TRP A 336 11.89 3.46 16.69
CA TRP A 336 13.20 3.98 17.08
C TRP A 336 13.11 5.47 17.47
N LEU A 337 12.49 6.29 16.63
CA LEU A 337 12.36 7.73 16.86
C LEU A 337 11.52 8.02 18.12
N ALA A 338 10.41 7.29 18.30
CA ALA A 338 9.56 7.45 19.47
C ALA A 338 10.27 7.11 20.78
N ARG A 339 11.07 6.03 20.79
CA ARG A 339 11.92 5.65 21.92
C ARG A 339 12.94 6.75 22.23
N TRP A 340 13.64 7.25 21.22
CA TRP A 340 14.62 8.34 21.40
C TRP A 340 13.96 9.61 21.96
N MET A 341 12.82 10.02 21.40
CA MET A 341 12.10 11.21 21.85
C MET A 341 11.58 11.08 23.29
N ALA A 342 11.12 9.90 23.69
CA ALA A 342 10.66 9.65 25.05
C ALA A 342 11.79 9.80 26.09
N GLN A 343 13.02 9.43 25.71
CA GLN A 343 14.19 9.50 26.58
C GLN A 343 14.84 10.90 26.58
N ALA A 344 14.89 11.58 25.43
CA ALA A 344 15.63 12.84 25.26
C ALA A 344 14.77 14.12 25.37
N ARG A 345 13.45 14.01 25.54
CA ARG A 345 12.45 15.13 25.56
C ARG A 345 12.71 16.26 24.54
N PRO A 346 13.04 15.99 23.27
CA PRO A 346 13.50 17.02 22.36
C PRO A 346 12.35 17.95 21.93
N VAL A 347 12.50 19.25 22.17
CA VAL A 347 11.61 20.30 21.62
C VAL A 347 11.46 20.12 20.10
N ILE A 348 12.54 19.77 19.42
CA ILE A 348 12.60 19.50 17.97
C ILE A 348 11.63 18.39 17.55
N GLY A 349 11.48 17.32 18.35
CA GLY A 349 10.57 16.23 18.03
C GLY A 349 9.09 16.64 18.11
N ARG A 350 8.73 17.53 19.05
CA ARG A 350 7.37 18.10 19.12
C ARG A 350 7.08 19.02 17.93
N LEU A 351 8.06 19.86 17.55
CA LEU A 351 7.97 20.69 16.35
C LEU A 351 7.81 19.83 15.08
N ALA A 352 8.57 18.74 14.97
CA ALA A 352 8.47 17.82 13.84
C ALA A 352 7.06 17.21 13.68
N ILE A 353 6.44 16.77 14.78
CA ILE A 353 5.05 16.29 14.79
C ILE A 353 4.08 17.42 14.40
N GLY A 354 4.29 18.64 14.89
CA GLY A 354 3.46 19.81 14.54
C GLY A 354 3.52 20.16 13.05
N ILE A 355 4.72 20.14 12.45
CA ILE A 355 4.91 20.35 11.01
C ILE A 355 4.17 19.27 10.21
N ASN A 356 4.34 18.01 10.61
CA ASN A 356 3.68 16.87 10.01
C ASN A 356 2.14 16.95 10.11
N LEU A 357 1.62 17.40 11.25
CA LEU A 357 0.18 17.65 11.42
C LEU A 357 -0.33 18.73 10.46
N GLY A 358 0.43 19.82 10.28
CA GLY A 358 0.13 20.85 9.28
C GLY A 358 0.13 20.31 7.84
N LEU A 359 1.11 19.48 7.48
CA LEU A 359 1.15 18.80 6.18
C LEU A 359 -0.05 17.85 6.00
N CYS A 360 -0.43 17.12 7.04
CA CYS A 360 -1.61 16.26 6.99
C CYS A 360 -2.91 17.06 6.84
N ALA A 361 -3.03 18.21 7.51
CA ALA A 361 -4.18 19.10 7.35
C ALA A 361 -4.26 19.64 5.92
N LEU A 362 -3.11 19.98 5.31
CA LEU A 362 -3.04 20.36 3.90
C LEU A 362 -3.48 19.22 2.97
N VAL A 363 -2.95 18.01 3.17
CA VAL A 363 -3.36 16.82 2.37
C VAL A 363 -4.85 16.59 2.49
N LEU A 364 -5.40 16.65 3.71
CA LEU A 364 -6.83 16.49 3.96
C LEU A 364 -7.66 17.58 3.25
N ALA A 365 -7.26 18.85 3.34
CA ALA A 365 -7.97 19.95 2.68
C ALA A 365 -7.97 19.78 1.15
N VAL A 366 -6.80 19.46 0.59
CA VAL A 366 -6.59 19.31 -0.87
C VAL A 366 -7.33 18.09 -1.43
N THR A 367 -7.34 16.97 -0.70
CA THR A 367 -8.07 15.75 -1.11
C THR A 367 -9.59 15.91 -0.97
N THR A 368 -10.06 16.58 0.08
CA THR A 368 -11.48 16.91 0.26
C THR A 368 -11.98 17.86 -0.83
N ALA A 369 -11.22 18.92 -1.13
CA ALA A 369 -11.55 19.85 -2.20
C ALA A 369 -11.37 19.25 -3.61
N GLY A 370 -10.62 18.14 -3.71
CA GLY A 370 -10.22 17.55 -4.98
C GLY A 370 -9.36 18.47 -5.84
N SER A 371 -8.68 19.46 -5.26
CA SER A 371 -7.92 20.51 -5.96
C SER A 371 -6.90 21.16 -5.02
N LEU A 372 -5.78 21.63 -5.57
CA LEU A 372 -4.83 22.48 -4.85
C LEU A 372 -5.24 23.98 -4.93
N GLY A 373 -6.41 24.29 -5.51
CA GLY A 373 -6.89 25.67 -5.66
C GLY A 373 -6.01 26.49 -6.61
N PRO A 374 -5.73 27.77 -6.30
CA PRO A 374 -4.93 28.65 -7.16
C PRO A 374 -3.53 28.11 -7.48
N VAL A 375 -2.93 27.35 -6.55
CA VAL A 375 -1.57 26.79 -6.67
C VAL A 375 -1.54 25.42 -7.37
N THR A 376 -2.65 24.98 -7.96
CA THR A 376 -2.68 23.74 -8.76
C THR A 376 -1.72 23.86 -9.94
N PRO A 377 -0.69 22.99 -10.02
CA PRO A 377 0.25 23.00 -11.13
C PRO A 377 -0.41 22.45 -12.40
N ASP A 378 0.17 22.76 -13.56
CA ASP A 378 -0.27 22.23 -14.85
C ASP A 378 -0.25 20.70 -14.92
N SER A 379 0.70 20.09 -14.20
CA SER A 379 0.81 18.62 -14.08
C SER A 379 -0.33 17.99 -13.29
N ASP A 380 -1.10 18.79 -12.55
CA ASP A 380 -2.18 18.46 -11.61
C ASP A 380 -2.16 17.00 -11.09
N PRO A 381 -1.76 16.76 -9.83
CA PRO A 381 -1.64 15.40 -9.31
C PRO A 381 -2.96 14.62 -9.32
N PHE A 382 -4.11 15.29 -9.39
CA PHE A 382 -5.43 14.68 -9.42
C PHE A 382 -5.98 14.40 -10.81
N ARG A 383 -5.30 14.80 -11.89
CA ARG A 383 -5.80 14.60 -13.27
C ARG A 383 -6.14 13.14 -13.61
N ARG A 384 -5.48 12.18 -12.94
CA ARG A 384 -5.72 10.74 -13.13
C ARG A 384 -7.03 10.25 -12.49
N LEU A 385 -7.62 11.05 -11.59
CA LEU A 385 -8.82 10.73 -10.80
C LEU A 385 -10.07 11.52 -11.23
N ARG A 386 -10.05 12.18 -12.40
CA ARG A 386 -11.16 13.02 -12.89
C ARG A 386 -11.54 12.63 -14.29
N GLY A 387 -12.82 12.75 -14.65
CA GLY A 387 -13.34 12.65 -16.01
C GLY A 387 -13.63 11.22 -16.48
N TRP A 388 -13.70 10.24 -15.57
CA TRP A 388 -14.05 8.86 -15.92
C TRP A 388 -15.56 8.67 -15.96
N GLN A 389 -16.31 9.32 -15.07
CA GLN A 389 -17.78 9.32 -15.07
C GLN A 389 -18.34 9.92 -16.36
N ALA A 390 -17.77 11.02 -16.83
CA ALA A 390 -18.16 11.65 -18.10
C ALA A 390 -17.88 10.72 -19.29
N LEU A 391 -16.69 10.13 -19.36
CA LEU A 391 -16.35 9.13 -20.38
C LEU A 391 -17.31 7.92 -20.35
N ALA A 392 -17.64 7.43 -19.14
CA ALA A 392 -18.56 6.31 -18.97
C ALA A 392 -20.00 6.69 -19.38
N ALA A 393 -20.44 7.91 -19.13
CA ALA A 393 -21.74 8.42 -19.58
C ALA A 393 -21.82 8.49 -21.11
N ASP A 394 -20.81 9.09 -21.76
CA ASP A 394 -20.75 9.20 -23.23
C ASP A 394 -20.68 7.81 -23.88
N THR A 395 -19.86 6.90 -23.31
CA THR A 395 -19.75 5.52 -23.78
C THR A 395 -21.07 4.76 -23.57
N GLY A 396 -21.74 4.96 -22.43
CA GLY A 396 -23.04 4.38 -22.11
C GLY A 396 -24.13 4.80 -23.11
N ALA A 397 -24.18 6.08 -23.45
CA ALA A 397 -25.09 6.59 -24.48
C ALA A 397 -24.80 5.99 -25.86
N ALA A 398 -23.52 5.80 -26.21
CA ALA A 398 -23.14 5.16 -27.46
C ALA A 398 -23.53 3.67 -27.51
N LEU A 399 -23.39 2.94 -26.39
CA LEU A 399 -23.83 1.55 -26.24
C LEU A 399 -25.34 1.41 -26.45
N GLU A 400 -26.14 2.24 -25.78
CA GLU A 400 -27.61 2.25 -25.92
C GLU A 400 -28.03 2.54 -27.35
N ALA A 401 -27.48 3.60 -27.95
CA ALA A 401 -27.80 3.99 -29.32
C ALA A 401 -27.39 2.95 -30.37
N HIS A 402 -26.42 2.08 -30.07
CA HIS A 402 -25.98 1.00 -30.96
C HIS A 402 -26.61 -0.36 -30.63
N GLY A 403 -27.25 -0.49 -29.47
CA GLY A 403 -27.69 -1.78 -28.94
C GLY A 403 -26.52 -2.74 -28.66
N ALA A 404 -25.36 -2.20 -28.27
CA ALA A 404 -24.17 -2.96 -27.93
C ALA A 404 -24.08 -3.18 -26.42
N ALA A 405 -23.62 -4.36 -26.01
CA ALA A 405 -23.35 -4.69 -24.60
C ALA A 405 -21.85 -4.96 -24.36
N THR A 406 -20.99 -4.58 -25.30
CA THR A 406 -19.56 -4.82 -25.22
C THR A 406 -18.80 -3.55 -25.55
N VAL A 407 -17.89 -3.17 -24.66
CA VAL A 407 -16.96 -2.05 -24.83
C VAL A 407 -15.56 -2.61 -25.05
N ILE A 408 -14.84 -2.09 -26.05
CA ILE A 408 -13.42 -2.34 -26.24
C ILE A 408 -12.66 -1.11 -25.74
N ALA A 409 -11.92 -1.27 -24.66
CA ALA A 409 -11.09 -0.23 -24.07
C ALA A 409 -9.72 -0.16 -24.76
N ASP A 410 -9.18 1.05 -24.91
CA ASP A 410 -7.88 1.32 -25.55
C ASP A 410 -6.70 0.79 -24.74
N ARG A 411 -6.83 0.74 -23.41
CA ARG A 411 -5.75 0.37 -22.48
C ARG A 411 -6.29 -0.03 -21.12
N ARG A 412 -5.41 -0.63 -20.30
CA ARG A 412 -5.64 -1.01 -18.89
C ARG A 412 -6.39 0.05 -18.08
N ALA A 413 -6.00 1.32 -18.17
CA ALA A 413 -6.60 2.39 -17.37
C ALA A 413 -8.11 2.56 -17.65
N THR A 414 -8.47 2.59 -18.94
CA THR A 414 -9.86 2.70 -19.39
C THR A 414 -10.63 1.42 -19.08
N ALA A 415 -10.00 0.25 -19.27
CA ALA A 415 -10.61 -1.03 -18.94
C ALA A 415 -10.98 -1.14 -17.45
N SER A 416 -10.05 -0.81 -16.54
CA SER A 416 -10.30 -0.81 -15.10
C SER A 416 -11.46 0.11 -14.71
N LEU A 417 -11.46 1.35 -15.19
CA LEU A 417 -12.39 2.37 -14.71
C LEU A 417 -13.77 2.26 -15.37
N LEU A 418 -13.86 1.78 -16.61
CA LEU A 418 -15.15 1.44 -17.20
C LEU A 418 -15.74 0.15 -16.62
N SER A 419 -14.90 -0.80 -16.20
CA SER A 419 -15.40 -1.98 -15.47
C SER A 419 -16.06 -1.57 -14.15
N TRP A 420 -15.49 -0.58 -13.45
CA TRP A 420 -16.14 0.05 -12.29
C TRP A 420 -17.47 0.71 -12.66
N HIS A 421 -17.47 1.61 -13.65
CA HIS A 421 -18.66 2.38 -14.00
C HIS A 421 -19.80 1.54 -14.65
N PHE A 422 -19.50 0.37 -15.21
CA PHE A 422 -20.48 -0.49 -15.88
C PHE A 422 -20.82 -1.79 -15.15
N HIS A 423 -20.36 -1.97 -13.90
CA HIS A 423 -20.51 -3.22 -13.14
C HIS A 423 -21.96 -3.73 -13.05
N ASP A 424 -22.91 -2.83 -12.87
CA ASP A 424 -24.35 -3.10 -12.76
C ASP A 424 -25.12 -2.76 -14.04
N ARG A 425 -24.47 -2.11 -15.02
CA ARG A 425 -25.16 -1.64 -16.24
C ARG A 425 -25.55 -2.80 -17.14
N ARG A 426 -26.77 -2.71 -17.69
CA ARG A 426 -27.35 -3.68 -18.62
C ARG A 426 -27.85 -2.98 -19.87
N ILE A 427 -27.57 -3.53 -21.05
CA ILE A 427 -28.09 -3.05 -22.35
C ILE A 427 -28.84 -4.20 -23.01
N GLY A 428 -30.14 -4.01 -23.29
CA GLY A 428 -30.99 -5.08 -23.84
C GLY A 428 -31.01 -6.35 -22.95
N GLY A 429 -30.97 -6.18 -21.62
CA GLY A 429 -30.91 -7.27 -20.65
C GLY A 429 -29.54 -7.94 -20.48
N LYS A 430 -28.53 -7.60 -21.29
CA LYS A 430 -27.18 -8.18 -21.21
C LYS A 430 -26.24 -7.32 -20.35
N PRO A 431 -25.38 -7.93 -19.52
CA PRO A 431 -24.29 -7.22 -18.82
C PRO A 431 -23.36 -6.51 -19.80
N VAL A 432 -23.08 -5.23 -19.51
CA VAL A 432 -22.02 -4.52 -20.23
C VAL A 432 -20.68 -5.15 -19.87
N THR A 433 -19.99 -5.68 -20.87
CA THR A 433 -18.67 -6.30 -20.72
C THR A 433 -17.60 -5.36 -21.26
N VAL A 434 -16.51 -5.18 -20.52
CA VAL A 434 -15.37 -4.38 -20.94
C VAL A 434 -14.22 -5.31 -21.31
N LEU A 435 -13.77 -5.24 -22.56
CA LEU A 435 -12.68 -6.04 -23.12
C LEU A 435 -11.53 -5.11 -23.55
N VAL A 436 -10.35 -5.68 -23.79
CA VAL A 436 -9.18 -4.97 -24.32
C VAL A 436 -8.61 -5.68 -25.54
N ILE A 437 -7.91 -4.95 -26.40
CA ILE A 437 -7.16 -5.54 -27.51
C ILE A 437 -5.80 -6.01 -26.97
N ASP A 438 -5.51 -7.30 -27.13
CA ASP A 438 -4.18 -7.86 -26.97
C ASP A 438 -3.55 -8.03 -28.37
N ALA A 439 -2.71 -7.07 -28.76
CA ALA A 439 -2.22 -6.97 -30.12
C ALA A 439 -1.06 -7.93 -30.43
N ASP A 440 -0.28 -8.33 -29.42
CA ASP A 440 0.92 -9.16 -29.58
C ASP A 440 0.76 -10.58 -28.99
N GLY A 441 -0.38 -10.87 -28.37
CA GLY A 441 -0.70 -12.15 -27.76
C GLY A 441 0.14 -12.43 -26.51
N ARG A 442 0.79 -11.41 -25.95
CA ARG A 442 1.65 -11.50 -24.77
C ARG A 442 1.09 -10.60 -23.68
N PRO A 443 0.16 -11.10 -22.85
CA PRO A 443 -0.51 -10.27 -21.87
C PRO A 443 0.49 -9.62 -20.92
N THR A 444 0.43 -8.29 -20.85
CA THR A 444 1.25 -7.44 -19.97
C THR A 444 0.47 -6.99 -18.73
N ASN A 445 -0.86 -7.14 -18.76
CA ASN A 445 -1.75 -6.77 -17.66
C ASN A 445 -2.93 -7.75 -17.49
N HIS A 446 -3.68 -7.57 -16.40
CA HIS A 446 -4.81 -8.43 -16.04
C HIS A 446 -5.88 -8.51 -17.13
N PHE A 447 -6.16 -7.38 -17.80
CA PHE A 447 -7.23 -7.31 -18.80
C PHE A 447 -6.83 -8.03 -20.07
N GLU A 448 -5.59 -7.90 -20.54
CA GLU A 448 -5.11 -8.70 -21.68
C GLU A 448 -5.15 -10.20 -21.37
N GLN A 449 -4.80 -10.62 -20.15
CA GLN A 449 -4.81 -12.05 -19.83
C GLN A 449 -6.24 -12.62 -19.69
N ASN A 450 -7.16 -11.88 -19.06
CA ASN A 450 -8.45 -12.44 -18.61
C ASN A 450 -9.66 -11.89 -19.38
N LEU A 451 -9.50 -10.75 -20.06
CA LEU A 451 -10.54 -9.97 -20.72
C LEU A 451 -10.09 -9.48 -22.11
N ALA A 452 -9.16 -10.21 -22.74
CA ALA A 452 -8.80 -9.96 -24.14
C ALA A 452 -10.02 -10.17 -25.04
N TRP A 453 -10.19 -9.27 -25.98
CA TRP A 453 -11.18 -9.39 -27.03
C TRP A 453 -10.90 -10.62 -27.89
N GLN A 454 -11.93 -11.44 -28.07
CA GLN A 454 -11.96 -12.49 -29.08
C GLN A 454 -13.16 -12.26 -30.01
N PRO A 455 -13.01 -12.43 -31.33
CA PRO A 455 -14.12 -12.26 -32.28
C PRO A 455 -15.34 -13.11 -31.91
N GLY A 456 -16.53 -12.53 -32.01
CA GLY A 456 -17.81 -13.17 -31.79
C GLY A 456 -18.81 -12.77 -32.87
N ALA A 457 -19.24 -13.75 -33.67
CA ALA A 457 -20.10 -13.53 -34.83
C ALA A 457 -21.30 -12.62 -34.52
N GLY A 458 -21.47 -11.56 -35.31
CA GLY A 458 -22.58 -10.61 -35.23
C GLY A 458 -22.62 -9.74 -33.96
N ARG A 459 -21.58 -9.76 -33.11
CA ARG A 459 -21.57 -8.98 -31.88
C ARG A 459 -21.41 -7.49 -32.19
N ARG A 460 -22.33 -6.69 -31.65
CA ARG A 460 -22.22 -5.23 -31.68
C ARG A 460 -21.29 -4.74 -30.58
N ILE A 461 -20.34 -3.89 -30.94
CA ILE A 461 -19.33 -3.36 -30.02
C ILE A 461 -19.26 -1.83 -30.11
N VAL A 462 -18.80 -1.24 -29.00
CA VAL A 462 -18.34 0.14 -28.95
C VAL A 462 -16.86 0.13 -28.57
N ALA A 463 -15.99 0.72 -29.37
CA ALA A 463 -14.57 0.79 -29.08
C ALA A 463 -14.11 2.22 -28.80
N LEU A 464 -13.15 2.36 -27.90
CA LEU A 464 -12.53 3.62 -27.53
C LEU A 464 -11.11 3.66 -28.09
N ASP A 465 -10.73 4.77 -28.72
CA ASP A 465 -9.36 5.00 -29.19
C ASP A 465 -8.99 6.49 -29.05
N GLY A 466 -7.72 6.80 -28.79
CA GLY A 466 -7.24 8.18 -28.77
C GLY A 466 -7.16 8.80 -30.17
N ARG A 467 -7.21 7.97 -31.21
CA ARG A 467 -7.16 8.37 -32.62
C ARG A 467 -8.57 8.46 -33.19
N LYS A 468 -8.72 9.36 -34.17
CA LYS A 468 -9.95 9.53 -34.94
C LYS A 468 -10.25 8.33 -35.87
N ALA A 469 -9.23 7.56 -36.22
CA ALA A 469 -9.40 6.30 -36.95
C ALA A 469 -9.82 5.19 -35.96
N PRO A 470 -10.66 4.22 -36.38
CA PRO A 470 -11.03 3.10 -35.54
C PRO A 470 -9.80 2.22 -35.22
N PRO A 471 -9.83 1.47 -34.10
CA PRO A 471 -8.77 0.53 -33.79
C PRO A 471 -8.70 -0.59 -34.83
N GLU A 472 -7.49 -1.11 -35.06
CA GLU A 472 -7.25 -2.21 -35.98
C GLU A 472 -7.77 -3.51 -35.36
N MET A 473 -8.96 -3.93 -35.78
CA MET A 473 -9.62 -5.15 -35.32
C MET A 473 -10.10 -5.94 -36.53
N THR A 474 -9.52 -7.12 -36.74
CA THR A 474 -9.84 -7.97 -37.89
C THR A 474 -11.28 -8.48 -37.78
N GLY A 475 -12.03 -8.40 -38.88
CA GLY A 475 -13.42 -8.86 -38.92
C GLY A 475 -14.42 -7.96 -38.21
N VAL A 476 -14.09 -6.69 -37.97
CA VAL A 476 -15.04 -5.69 -37.46
C VAL A 476 -15.41 -4.69 -38.55
N ASP A 477 -16.70 -4.62 -38.84
CA ASP A 477 -17.28 -3.60 -39.71
C ASP A 477 -17.59 -2.34 -38.91
N TRP A 478 -16.71 -1.34 -39.04
CA TRP A 478 -16.88 -0.06 -38.38
C TRP A 478 -17.90 0.83 -39.10
N ARG A 479 -18.76 1.50 -38.33
CA ARG A 479 -19.71 2.47 -38.88
C ARG A 479 -18.95 3.64 -39.49
N ALA A 480 -19.19 3.89 -40.79
CA ALA A 480 -18.60 5.01 -41.50
C ALA A 480 -19.04 6.37 -40.93
N GLY A 481 -18.15 7.37 -41.03
CA GLY A 481 -18.38 8.75 -40.59
C GLY A 481 -17.34 9.23 -39.59
N THR A 482 -17.52 10.45 -39.07
CA THR A 482 -16.67 10.96 -37.98
C THR A 482 -17.19 10.41 -36.65
N PRO A 483 -16.37 9.67 -35.88
CA PRO A 483 -16.78 9.18 -34.57
C PRO A 483 -16.96 10.35 -33.59
N PRO A 484 -17.96 10.29 -32.69
CA PRO A 484 -18.08 11.27 -31.62
C PRO A 484 -16.85 11.22 -30.70
N LEU A 485 -16.46 12.38 -30.19
CA LEU A 485 -15.36 12.55 -29.24
C LEU A 485 -15.96 12.77 -27.84
N SER A 486 -15.62 11.90 -26.90
CA SER A 486 -15.77 12.20 -25.47
C SER A 486 -14.57 13.02 -25.03
N SER A 487 -14.80 14.22 -24.51
CA SER A 487 -13.75 15.14 -24.06
C SER A 487 -14.13 15.76 -22.73
N THR A 488 -13.29 15.57 -21.71
CA THR A 488 -13.49 16.17 -20.39
C THR A 488 -12.19 16.79 -19.89
N ALA A 489 -12.23 18.06 -19.50
CA ALA A 489 -11.07 18.72 -18.91
C ALA A 489 -10.69 18.04 -17.58
N ILE A 490 -9.42 17.62 -17.46
CA ILE A 490 -8.90 16.93 -16.26
C ILE A 490 -7.82 17.75 -15.52
N SER A 491 -7.21 18.71 -16.21
CA SER A 491 -6.37 19.77 -15.66
C SER A 491 -6.48 21.03 -16.51
N ARG A 492 -5.77 22.12 -16.17
CA ARG A 492 -5.79 23.38 -16.93
C ARG A 492 -5.40 23.23 -18.41
N ASN A 493 -4.55 22.26 -18.74
CA ASN A 493 -3.95 22.10 -20.06
C ASN A 493 -4.06 20.66 -20.62
N ARG A 494 -4.94 19.84 -20.03
CA ARG A 494 -5.19 18.46 -20.46
C ARG A 494 -6.67 18.13 -20.34
N SER A 495 -7.16 17.45 -21.36
CA SER A 495 -8.44 16.78 -21.36
C SER A 495 -8.23 15.27 -21.45
N ARG A 496 -9.24 14.50 -21.02
CA ARG A 496 -9.37 13.10 -21.37
C ARG A 496 -10.21 13.02 -22.63
N ASP A 497 -9.55 12.67 -23.72
CA ASP A 497 -10.11 12.67 -25.06
C ASP A 497 -10.06 11.24 -25.60
N LEU A 498 -11.23 10.67 -25.91
CA LEU A 498 -11.36 9.36 -26.55
C LEU A 498 -12.49 9.42 -27.60
N TYR A 499 -12.17 8.96 -28.80
CA TYR A 499 -13.16 8.76 -29.86
C TYR A 499 -13.92 7.46 -29.62
N ILE A 500 -15.24 7.51 -29.85
CA ILE A 500 -16.14 6.39 -29.62
C ILE A 500 -16.58 5.82 -30.97
N HIS A 501 -16.07 4.64 -31.29
CA HIS A 501 -16.30 3.93 -32.54
C HIS A 501 -17.39 2.87 -32.35
N LYS A 502 -18.31 2.77 -33.30
CA LYS A 502 -19.38 1.74 -33.29
C LYS A 502 -19.08 0.71 -34.35
N GLY A 503 -19.05 -0.56 -33.99
CA GLY A 503 -18.73 -1.66 -34.90
C GLY A 503 -19.69 -2.84 -34.76
N VAL A 504 -19.71 -3.68 -35.78
CA VAL A 504 -20.35 -5.00 -35.75
C VAL A 504 -19.31 -6.02 -36.19
N GLU A 505 -19.13 -7.08 -35.40
CA GLU A 505 -18.26 -8.19 -35.76
C GLU A 505 -18.91 -9.02 -36.87
N GLY A 506 -18.13 -9.33 -37.91
CA GLY A 506 -18.55 -10.17 -39.04
C GLY A 506 -18.98 -11.56 -38.59
N GLU A 507 -19.76 -12.23 -39.44
CA GLU A 507 -20.27 -13.58 -39.20
C GLU A 507 -19.20 -14.69 -39.27
#